data_AF-A0A2V8NFY0-F1
#
_entry.id   AF-A0A2V8NFY0-F1
#
_cell.length_a   1.000
_cell.length_b   1.000
_cell.length_c   1.000
_cell.angle_alpha   90.00
_cell.angle_beta   90.00
_cell.angle_gamma   90.00
#
_symmetry.space_group_name_H-M   'P 1'
#
loop_
_entity.id
_entity.type
_entity.pdbx_description
1 polymer ?
#
loop_
_entity_poly.entity_id
_entity_poly.type
_entity_poly.pdbx_seq_one_letter_code
_entity_poly.pdbx_strand_id
1 'polypeptide(L)'
;GNMINKQCCSFGNTQYINPAAFKLVNVPQASGRTIRRGNINSSPVRAPGLWNLDFSLGKSFGLTERKKLEVKADMLNALNHTTYADFATNLSGITFGKATQTGPARVIQLQMRIVF
;
A
#
# COMPACT_ATOMS: atom_id res chain seq x y z
N GLY A 1 -25.11 0.13 -3.15
CA GLY A 1 -24.10 -0.32 -4.12
C GLY A 1 -22.88 -0.85 -3.40
N ASN A 2 -22.04 -1.65 -4.05
CA ASN A 2 -20.80 -2.12 -3.44
C ASN A 2 -19.87 -0.92 -3.16
N MET A 3 -19.31 -0.84 -1.96
CA MET A 3 -18.52 0.29 -1.47
C MET A 3 -17.08 0.25 -2.01
N ILE A 4 -16.64 -0.93 -2.47
CA ILE A 4 -15.30 -1.19 -2.99
C ILE A 4 -15.38 -1.50 -4.48
N ASN A 5 -14.46 -0.91 -5.24
CA ASN A 5 -14.22 -1.24 -6.64
C ASN A 5 -13.29 -2.46 -6.75
N LYS A 6 -13.82 -3.57 -7.24
CA LYS A 6 -13.07 -4.83 -7.41
C LYS A 6 -12.04 -4.79 -8.55
N GLN A 7 -12.15 -3.81 -9.44
CA GLN A 7 -11.19 -3.61 -10.53
C GLN A 7 -9.97 -2.79 -10.08
N CYS A 8 -9.95 -2.33 -8.83
CA CYS A 8 -8.78 -1.73 -8.21
C CYS A 8 -7.92 -2.81 -7.54
N CYS A 9 -6.60 -2.69 -7.50
CA CYS A 9 -5.81 -1.56 -8.00
C CYS A 9 -4.73 -2.04 -8.97
N SER A 10 -4.61 -1.33 -10.09
CA SER A 10 -3.67 -1.63 -11.18
C SER A 10 -3.18 -0.35 -11.83
N PHE A 11 -2.21 -0.48 -12.74
CA PHE A 11 -1.79 0.62 -13.59
C PHE A 11 -2.99 1.29 -14.27
N GLY A 12 -3.10 2.62 -14.17
CA GLY A 12 -4.20 3.41 -14.72
C GLY A 12 -5.51 3.41 -13.91
N ASN A 13 -5.69 2.51 -12.94
CA ASN A 13 -6.88 2.46 -12.10
C ASN A 13 -6.54 2.34 -10.61
N THR A 14 -6.55 3.48 -9.92
CA THR A 14 -6.29 3.59 -8.48
C THR A 14 -7.54 3.83 -7.65
N GLN A 15 -8.74 3.77 -8.26
CA GLN A 15 -10.01 4.04 -7.59
C GLN A 15 -10.49 2.82 -6.80
N TYR A 16 -10.16 2.76 -5.51
CA TYR A 16 -10.50 1.64 -4.63
C TYR A 16 -11.88 1.78 -3.97
N ILE A 17 -12.18 2.96 -3.42
CA ILE A 17 -13.48 3.24 -2.81
C ILE A 17 -14.42 3.72 -3.92
N ASN A 18 -15.61 3.14 -4.03
CA ASN A 18 -16.59 3.55 -5.04
C ASN A 18 -17.26 4.87 -4.64
N PRO A 19 -17.04 6.01 -5.33
CA PRO A 19 -17.64 7.29 -4.96
C PRO A 19 -19.17 7.26 -5.02
N ALA A 20 -19.76 6.50 -5.94
CA ALA A 20 -21.21 6.39 -6.10
C ALA A 20 -21.90 5.69 -4.91
N ALA A 21 -21.15 5.03 -4.03
CA ALA A 21 -21.68 4.40 -2.82
C ALA A 21 -21.78 5.37 -1.63
N PHE A 22 -21.25 6.59 -1.72
CA PHE A 22 -21.18 7.56 -0.63
C PHE A 22 -21.82 8.89 -1.04
N LYS A 23 -22.49 9.53 -0.08
CA LYS A 23 -23.08 10.86 -0.28
C LYS A 23 -23.02 11.64 1.03
N LEU A 24 -22.64 12.91 0.95
CA LEU A 24 -22.69 13.81 2.10
C LEU A 24 -24.14 14.04 2.52
N VAL A 25 -24.36 14.16 3.83
CA VAL A 25 -25.66 14.61 4.35
C VAL A 25 -25.78 16.11 4.11
N ASN A 26 -26.92 16.54 3.56
CA ASN A 26 -27.18 17.94 3.31
C ASN A 26 -27.11 18.78 4.59
N VAL A 27 -26.52 19.97 4.47
CA VAL A 27 -26.44 20.99 5.52
C VAL A 27 -27.21 22.23 5.03
N PRO A 28 -28.36 22.57 5.63
CA PRO A 28 -29.11 23.77 5.25
C PRO A 28 -28.35 25.03 5.66
N GLN A 29 -28.37 26.07 4.81
CA GLN A 29 -27.71 27.33 5.11
C GLN A 29 -28.27 28.03 6.36
N ALA A 30 -29.56 27.85 6.65
CA ALA A 30 -30.21 28.46 7.81
C ALA A 30 -29.72 27.93 9.17
N SER A 31 -29.38 26.64 9.27
CA SER A 31 -28.94 26.03 10.53
C SER A 31 -27.43 25.86 10.63
N GLY A 32 -26.72 25.79 9.49
CA GLY A 32 -25.29 25.47 9.45
C GLY A 32 -24.94 24.07 10.00
N ARG A 33 -25.94 23.22 10.23
CA ARG A 33 -25.78 21.86 10.81
C ARG A 33 -26.38 20.81 9.91
N THR A 34 -25.85 19.59 9.96
CA THR A 34 -26.39 18.45 9.22
C THR A 34 -27.84 18.19 9.63
N ILE A 35 -28.71 17.92 8.65
CA ILE A 35 -30.14 17.65 8.93
C ILE A 35 -30.38 16.36 9.73
N ARG A 36 -29.43 15.43 9.69
CA ARG A 36 -29.48 14.14 10.36
C ARG A 36 -28.08 13.53 10.43
N ARG A 37 -27.92 12.51 11.28
CA ARG A 37 -26.70 11.70 11.29
C ARG A 37 -26.56 10.92 9.97
N GLY A 38 -25.33 10.65 9.55
CA GLY A 38 -25.05 9.67 8.51
C GLY A 38 -25.53 8.27 8.90
N ASN A 39 -25.83 7.43 7.91
CA ASN A 39 -26.36 6.07 8.07
C ASN A 39 -25.27 4.98 7.93
N ILE A 40 -24.01 5.39 7.80
CA ILE A 40 -22.88 4.49 7.62
C ILE A 40 -22.28 4.11 8.97
N ASN A 41 -21.73 2.90 9.08
CA ASN A 41 -21.00 2.48 10.27
C ASN A 41 -19.68 3.26 10.43
N SER A 42 -19.04 3.15 11.60
CA SER A 42 -17.79 3.87 11.92
C SER A 42 -16.58 3.39 11.11
N SER A 43 -16.64 2.19 10.53
CA SER A 43 -15.56 1.63 9.72
C SER A 43 -16.15 0.90 8.50
N PRO A 44 -16.62 1.65 7.49
CA PRO A 44 -17.32 1.07 6.32
C PRO A 44 -16.41 0.39 5.31
N VAL A 45 -15.17 0.84 5.26
CA VAL A 45 -14.17 0.40 4.31
C VAL A 45 -13.00 -0.18 5.09
N ARG A 46 -12.42 -1.27 4.57
CA ARG A 46 -11.14 -1.80 5.02
C ARG A 46 -10.13 -1.63 3.90
N ALA A 47 -8.89 -1.37 4.28
CA ALA A 47 -7.77 -1.39 3.35
C ALA A 47 -7.68 -2.76 2.64
N PRO A 48 -7.20 -2.80 1.39
CA PRO A 48 -6.96 -4.06 0.70
C PRO A 48 -5.92 -4.88 1.46
N GLY A 49 -5.99 -6.21 1.30
CA GLY A 49 -4.95 -7.10 1.82
C GLY A 49 -3.61 -6.77 1.18
N LEU A 50 -2.57 -6.68 2.01
CA LEU A 50 -1.20 -6.44 1.58
C LEU A 50 -0.44 -7.76 1.61
N TRP A 51 0.36 -8.02 0.58
CA TRP A 51 1.31 -9.12 0.58
C TRP A 51 2.61 -8.66 -0.06
N ASN A 52 3.72 -9.20 0.44
CA ASN A 52 5.06 -8.87 -0.05
C ASN A 52 5.93 -10.12 0.07
N LEU A 53 6.89 -10.26 -0.83
CA LEU A 53 7.88 -11.34 -0.79
C LEU A 53 9.27 -10.73 -0.71
N ASP A 54 9.98 -11.03 0.37
CA ASP A 54 11.40 -10.67 0.52
C ASP A 54 12.26 -11.92 0.37
N PHE A 55 13.38 -11.79 -0.32
CA PHE A 55 14.29 -12.89 -0.62
C PHE A 55 15.71 -12.55 -0.21
N SER A 56 16.42 -13.49 0.41
CA SER A 56 17.80 -13.32 0.83
C SER A 56 18.62 -14.56 0.47
N LEU A 57 19.80 -14.35 -0.10
CA LEU A 57 20.74 -15.41 -0.44
C LEU A 57 22.13 -15.04 0.08
N GLY A 58 22.71 -15.91 0.89
CA GLY A 58 24.08 -15.77 1.41
C GLY A 58 24.94 -16.97 1.05
N LYS A 59 26.20 -16.73 0.69
CA LYS A 59 27.19 -17.79 0.46
C LYS A 59 28.56 -17.38 1.00
N SER A 60 29.19 -18.31 1.71
CA SER A 60 30.56 -18.17 2.20
C SER A 60 31.50 -19.00 1.32
N PHE A 61 32.57 -18.37 0.85
CA PHE A 61 33.63 -18.98 0.07
C PHE A 61 34.90 -19.05 0.92
N GLY A 62 35.52 -20.22 0.99
CA GLY A 62 36.88 -20.35 1.54
C GLY A 62 37.87 -19.80 0.52
N LEU A 63 38.59 -18.72 0.85
CA LEU A 63 39.65 -18.18 0.00
C LEU A 63 40.98 -18.88 0.30
N THR A 64 41.31 -19.02 1.58
CA THR A 64 42.48 -19.76 2.10
C THR A 64 42.12 -20.40 3.44
N GLU A 65 43.04 -21.16 4.04
CA GLU A 65 42.83 -21.83 5.34
C GLU A 65 42.40 -20.87 6.48
N ARG A 66 42.75 -19.57 6.37
CA ARG A 66 42.43 -18.55 7.38
C ARG A 66 41.44 -17.49 6.89
N LYS A 67 41.23 -17.37 5.58
CA LYS A 67 40.39 -16.30 5.00
C LYS A 67 39.09 -16.82 4.44
N LYS A 68 37.98 -16.19 4.80
CA LYS A 68 36.64 -16.45 4.25
C LYS A 68 36.06 -15.19 3.61
N LEU A 69 35.42 -15.36 2.46
CA LEU A 69 34.64 -14.33 1.79
C LEU A 69 33.15 -14.66 1.96
N GLU A 70 32.40 -13.78 2.59
CA GLU A 70 30.95 -13.90 2.72
C GLU A 70 30.30 -12.92 1.74
N VAL A 71 29.42 -13.44 0.88
CA VAL A 71 28.63 -12.65 -0.07
C VAL A 71 27.17 -12.83 0.29
N LYS A 72 26.42 -11.72 0.35
CA LYS A 72 24.99 -11.72 0.60
C LYS A 72 24.27 -10.83 -0.42
N ALA A 73 23.14 -11.31 -0.91
CA ALA A 73 22.22 -10.57 -1.75
C ALA A 73 20.85 -10.56 -1.07
N ASP A 74 20.30 -9.36 -0.84
CA ASP A 74 18.97 -9.15 -0.28
C ASP A 74 18.09 -8.47 -1.34
N MET A 75 16.91 -9.02 -1.57
CA MET A 75 15.90 -8.50 -2.48
C MET A 75 14.63 -8.21 -1.69
N LEU A 76 14.40 -6.94 -1.36
CA LEU A 76 13.16 -6.48 -0.76
C LEU A 76 12.13 -6.24 -1.85
N ASN A 77 10.90 -6.72 -1.65
CA ASN A 77 9.87 -6.78 -2.69
C ASN A 77 10.38 -7.49 -3.96
N ALA A 78 10.80 -8.74 -3.80
CA ALA A 78 11.45 -9.56 -4.82
C ALA A 78 10.61 -9.69 -6.11
N LEU A 79 9.28 -9.70 -6.00
CA LEU A 79 8.36 -9.76 -7.15
C LEU A 79 8.00 -8.38 -7.73
N ASN A 80 8.44 -7.29 -7.09
CA ASN A 80 8.05 -5.91 -7.43
C ASN A 80 6.53 -5.71 -7.46
N HIS A 81 5.85 -6.32 -6.49
CA HIS A 81 4.41 -6.13 -6.30
C HIS A 81 4.15 -4.75 -5.71
N THR A 82 3.32 -3.95 -6.38
CA THR A 82 2.93 -2.63 -5.87
C THR A 82 1.85 -2.78 -4.81
N THR A 83 2.19 -2.46 -3.57
CA THR A 83 1.22 -2.38 -2.46
C THR A 83 0.71 -0.95 -2.33
N TYR A 84 -0.60 -0.77 -2.23
CA TYR A 84 -1.24 0.53 -2.02
C TYR A 84 -1.56 0.70 -0.54
N ALA A 85 -0.94 1.70 0.10
CA ALA A 85 -0.95 1.82 1.55
C ALA A 85 -2.04 2.77 2.08
N ASP A 86 -2.48 3.72 1.25
CA ASP A 86 -3.40 4.77 1.68
C ASP A 86 -4.36 5.19 0.56
N PHE A 87 -5.53 5.67 0.96
CA PHE A 87 -6.62 6.08 0.07
C PHE A 87 -7.22 7.40 0.55
N ALA A 88 -7.51 8.30 -0.38
CA ALA A 88 -8.17 9.56 -0.04
C ALA A 88 -9.58 9.31 0.49
N THR A 89 -9.83 9.64 1.76
CA THR A 89 -11.14 9.42 2.43
C THR A 89 -11.99 10.68 2.55
N ASN A 90 -11.48 11.84 2.10
CA ASN A 90 -12.25 13.07 2.08
C ASN A 90 -13.30 13.04 0.95
N LEU A 91 -14.57 12.83 1.31
CA LEU A 91 -15.69 12.72 0.37
C LEU A 91 -15.97 14.01 -0.43
N SER A 92 -15.54 15.17 0.09
CA SER A 92 -15.64 16.45 -0.65
C SER A 92 -14.51 16.66 -1.65
N GLY A 93 -13.48 15.80 -1.65
CA GLY A 93 -12.32 15.91 -2.53
C GLY A 93 -12.51 15.22 -3.88
N ILE A 94 -11.95 15.80 -4.94
CA ILE A 94 -11.98 15.22 -6.30
C ILE A 94 -11.23 13.87 -6.42
N THR A 95 -10.38 13.55 -5.46
CA THR A 95 -9.59 12.31 -5.40
C THR A 95 -10.22 11.24 -4.50
N PHE A 96 -11.42 11.46 -3.95
CA PHE A 96 -12.06 10.53 -3.01
C PHE A 96 -12.01 9.09 -3.55
N GLY A 97 -11.50 8.19 -2.72
CA GLY A 97 -11.37 6.77 -2.98
C GLY A 97 -10.18 6.34 -3.83
N LYS A 98 -9.33 7.26 -4.29
CA LYS A 98 -8.10 6.94 -5.01
C LYS A 98 -6.95 6.61 -4.08
N ALA A 99 -6.09 5.69 -4.48
CA ALA A 99 -4.83 5.42 -3.79
C ALA A 99 -3.94 6.67 -3.84
N THR A 100 -3.46 7.10 -2.66
CA THR A 100 -2.62 8.30 -2.50
C THR A 100 -1.17 7.95 -2.22
N GLN A 101 -0.91 6.74 -1.72
CA GLN A 101 0.44 6.27 -1.40
C GLN A 101 0.64 4.82 -1.81
N THR A 102 1.86 4.51 -2.22
CA THR A 102 2.34 3.16 -2.52
C THR A 102 3.48 2.80 -1.59
N GLY A 103 3.63 1.51 -1.30
CA GLY A 103 4.79 0.96 -0.62
C GLY A 103 6.06 1.06 -1.47
N PRO A 104 7.22 0.70 -0.87
CA PRO A 104 8.50 0.70 -1.57
C PRO A 104 8.50 -0.19 -2.81
N ALA A 105 9.15 0.29 -3.88
CA ALA A 105 9.49 -0.54 -5.03
C ALA A 105 10.55 -1.59 -4.65
N ARG A 106 10.82 -2.51 -5.57
CA ARG A 106 11.88 -3.52 -5.38
C ARG A 106 13.23 -2.86 -5.09
N VAL A 107 13.90 -3.32 -4.04
CA VAL A 107 15.26 -2.92 -3.68
C VAL A 107 16.16 -4.14 -3.65
N ILE A 108 17.32 -4.04 -4.29
CA ILE A 108 18.35 -5.08 -4.28
C ILE A 108 19.57 -4.52 -3.56
N GLN A 109 20.05 -5.24 -2.55
CA GLN A 109 21.23 -4.88 -1.77
C GLN A 109 22.25 -6.01 -1.88
N LEU A 110 23.51 -5.64 -2.10
CA LEU A 110 24.63 -6.56 -2.16
C LEU A 110 25.61 -6.22 -1.06
N GLN A 111 26.02 -7.23 -0.30
CA GLN A 111 27.00 -7.10 0.78
C GLN A 111 28.13 -8.11 0.57
N MET A 112 29.36 -7.66 0.84
CA MET A 112 30.54 -8.50 0.88
C MET A 112 31.30 -8.26 2.20
N ARG A 113 31.76 -9.34 2.82
CA ARG A 113 32.58 -9.29 4.03
C ARG A 113 33.76 -10.25 3.89
N ILE A 114 34.95 -9.80 4.28
CA ILE A 114 36.15 -10.64 4.38
C ILE A 114 36.42 -10.88 5.86
N VAL A 115 36.62 -12.15 6.22
CA VAL A 115 37.00 -12.60 7.57
C VAL A 115 38.39 -13.23 7.46
N PHE A 116 39.27 -12.94 8.43
CA PHE A 116 40.68 -13.33 8.46
C PHE A 116 41.09 -13.96 9.79
#